data_AF-A0A1E5NY93-F1
#
_entry.id   AF-A0A1E5NY93-F1
#
_cell.length_a   1.000
_cell.length_b   1.000
_cell.length_c   1.000
_cell.angle_alpha   90.00
_cell.angle_beta   90.00
_cell.angle_gamma   90.00
#
_symmetry.space_group_name_H-M   'P 1'
#
loop_
_entity.id
_entity.type
_entity.pdbx_description
1 polymer ?
#
loop_
_entity_poly.entity_id
_entity_poly.type
_entity_poly.pdbx_seq_one_letter_code
_entity_poly.pdbx_strand_id
1 'polypeptide(L)'
;MTDTDVDRPVTAPGEGPEILSPRDEARIVFARHACLLSRDALALMPTASKTSPGDFLSGALELRRKLDHLIEAAVIAERECGSTWEQIAQAAQMTRQSAHEKWAPRVQAWATLGRQARSAGSTEHSMDTARWLDGQYERVWANEPEAVTAGLDATRHPGSDAYEAAQRKRGTHLHARLVELREQARTLDGQYHELKDAKDEDGLLRLAGVLTSTAANHDAQAAAYDQLVTAEPSLSDEHRGAAERQRGNAYDARQYALLTTRRTA
;
A
#
# COMPACT_ATOMS: atom_id res chain seq x y z
N MET A 1 3.46 30.30 -33.47
CA MET A 1 3.57 29.44 -32.27
C MET A 1 3.28 30.32 -31.08
N THR A 2 2.00 30.44 -30.74
CA THR A 2 1.54 31.15 -29.54
C THR A 2 1.53 30.14 -28.41
N ASP A 3 2.50 30.30 -27.52
CA ASP A 3 2.59 29.60 -26.24
C ASP A 3 1.33 29.93 -25.46
N THR A 4 0.46 28.93 -25.29
CA THR A 4 -0.81 29.13 -24.58
C THR A 4 -0.46 28.90 -23.11
N ASP A 5 -0.08 29.99 -22.46
CA ASP A 5 0.13 30.06 -21.03
C ASP A 5 -1.21 29.75 -20.36
N VAL A 6 -1.36 28.49 -19.94
CA VAL A 6 -2.55 28.00 -19.25
C VAL A 6 -2.50 28.61 -17.87
N ASP A 7 -3.32 29.66 -17.69
CA ASP A 7 -3.60 30.39 -16.47
C ASP A 7 -3.90 29.40 -15.33
N ARG A 8 -2.85 28.98 -14.61
CA ARG A 8 -2.93 28.02 -13.53
C ARG A 8 -3.30 28.81 -12.28
N PRO A 9 -4.41 28.47 -11.59
CA PRO A 9 -4.80 29.20 -10.39
C PRO A 9 -3.66 29.10 -9.36
N VAL A 10 -3.08 30.24 -9.03
CA VAL A 10 -2.15 30.38 -7.91
C VAL A 10 -2.99 30.14 -6.66
N THR A 11 -2.81 28.97 -6.03
CA THR A 11 -3.39 28.69 -4.72
C THR A 11 -2.93 29.76 -3.73
N ALA A 12 -3.87 30.29 -2.95
CA ALA A 12 -3.58 31.34 -1.99
C ALA A 12 -2.47 30.88 -1.03
N PRO A 13 -1.52 31.75 -0.65
CA PRO A 13 -0.44 31.40 0.27
C PRO A 13 -1.03 30.95 1.61
N GLY A 14 -0.98 29.64 1.88
CA GLY A 14 -1.53 29.01 3.10
C GLY A 14 -2.31 27.71 2.84
N GLU A 15 -2.91 27.57 1.66
CA GLU A 15 -3.60 26.34 1.25
C GLU A 15 -2.57 25.38 0.63
N GLY A 16 -2.02 24.51 1.47
CA GLY A 16 -1.23 23.37 0.99
C GLY A 16 -2.09 22.43 0.13
N PRO A 17 -1.48 21.54 -0.66
CA PRO A 17 -2.24 20.60 -1.47
C PRO A 17 -3.16 19.73 -0.60
N GLU A 18 -4.41 19.57 -1.04
CA GLU A 18 -5.40 18.74 -0.36
C GLU A 18 -4.96 17.26 -0.31
N ILE A 19 -4.20 16.85 -1.32
CA ILE A 19 -3.74 15.48 -1.56
C ILE A 19 -2.22 15.50 -1.66
N LEU A 20 -1.55 14.86 -0.70
CA LEU A 20 -0.08 14.69 -0.74
C LEU A 20 0.33 13.52 -1.63
N SER A 21 1.63 13.37 -1.90
CA SER A 21 2.16 12.14 -2.52
C SER A 21 2.07 10.96 -1.54
N PRO A 22 1.94 9.69 -1.99
CA PRO A 22 2.05 8.51 -1.12
C PRO A 22 3.28 8.51 -0.21
N ARG A 23 4.40 9.03 -0.73
CA ARG A 23 5.65 9.17 0.00
C ARG A 23 5.54 10.16 1.16
N ASP A 24 4.96 11.33 0.91
CA ASP A 24 4.76 12.33 1.96
C ASP A 24 3.79 11.84 3.03
N GLU A 25 2.70 11.18 2.64
CA GLU A 25 1.77 10.56 3.59
C GLU A 25 2.49 9.53 4.48
N ALA A 26 3.30 8.65 3.90
CA ALA A 26 4.04 7.64 4.66
C ALA A 26 5.06 8.28 5.62
N ARG A 27 5.75 9.35 5.20
CA ARG A 27 6.65 10.12 6.06
C ARG A 27 5.92 10.79 7.23
N ILE A 28 4.72 11.34 6.99
CA ILE A 28 3.89 11.92 8.04
C ILE A 28 3.43 10.84 9.04
N VAL A 29 3.01 9.67 8.56
CA VAL A 29 2.65 8.53 9.43
C VAL A 29 3.84 8.11 10.29
N PHE A 30 5.02 7.96 9.70
CA PHE A 30 6.26 7.66 10.44
C PHE A 30 6.55 8.72 11.50
N ALA A 31 6.57 10.00 11.13
CA ALA A 31 6.85 11.11 12.05
C ALA A 31 5.82 11.19 13.19
N ARG A 32 4.54 10.92 12.90
CA ARG A 32 3.48 10.83 13.91
C ARG A 32 3.73 9.71 14.91
N HIS A 33 4.06 8.50 14.44
CA HIS A 33 4.38 7.40 15.33
C HIS A 33 5.63 7.68 16.18
N ALA A 34 6.65 8.33 15.62
CA ALA A 34 7.85 8.72 16.34
C ALA A 34 7.55 9.73 17.46
N CYS A 35 6.73 10.75 17.17
CA CYS A 35 6.28 11.75 18.13
C CYS A 35 5.43 11.14 19.27
N LEU A 36 4.50 10.24 18.93
CA LEU A 36 3.69 9.56 19.95
C LEU A 36 4.55 8.67 20.85
N LEU A 37 5.47 7.89 20.26
CA LEU A 37 6.38 7.02 21.01
C LEU A 37 7.27 7.83 21.96
N SER A 38 7.84 8.96 21.50
CA SER A 38 8.69 9.81 22.34
C SER A 38 7.92 10.42 23.50
N ARG A 39 6.70 10.92 23.26
CA ARG A 39 5.81 11.46 24.30
C ARG A 39 5.49 10.42 25.37
N ASP A 40 5.18 9.21 24.95
CA ASP A 40 4.84 8.12 25.88
C ASP A 40 6.07 7.65 26.65
N ALA A 41 7.26 7.65 26.04
CA ALA A 41 8.50 7.34 26.73
C ALA A 41 8.83 8.38 27.81
N LEU A 42 8.66 9.68 27.50
CA LEU A 42 8.80 10.76 28.48
C LEU A 42 7.78 10.63 29.62
N ALA A 43 6.57 10.19 29.34
CA ALA A 43 5.53 9.98 30.35
C ALA A 43 5.86 8.86 31.36
N LEU A 44 6.79 7.95 31.03
CA LEU A 44 7.28 6.92 31.96
C LEU A 44 8.44 7.40 32.84
N MET A 45 9.05 8.56 32.58
CA MET A 45 10.18 9.07 33.36
C MET A 45 9.84 9.43 34.81
N PRO A 46 8.66 10.00 35.15
CA PRO A 46 8.34 10.33 36.53
C PRO A 46 8.39 9.11 37.45
N THR A 47 9.24 9.14 38.47
CA THR A 47 9.37 8.09 39.49
C THR A 47 8.49 8.34 40.72
N ALA A 48 7.44 9.15 40.57
CA ALA A 48 6.59 9.57 41.68
C ALA A 48 5.97 8.36 42.41
N SER A 49 5.82 8.49 43.73
CA SER A 49 5.37 7.42 44.64
C SER A 49 3.92 6.92 44.46
N LYS A 50 3.22 7.36 43.40
CA LYS A 50 1.81 7.05 43.12
C LYS A 50 1.61 5.93 42.09
N THR A 51 2.66 5.32 41.55
CA THR A 51 2.53 4.19 40.63
C THR A 51 2.15 2.91 41.39
N SER A 52 1.16 2.19 40.87
CA SER A 52 0.79 0.88 41.38
C SER A 52 1.82 -0.17 40.96
N PRO A 53 1.99 -1.27 41.73
CA PRO A 53 2.83 -2.39 41.30
C PRO A 53 2.41 -2.90 39.91
N GLY A 54 3.36 -2.97 38.98
CA GLY A 54 3.13 -3.44 37.61
C GLY A 54 2.92 -2.34 36.55
N ASP A 55 2.70 -1.09 36.95
CA ASP A 55 2.49 0.03 36.01
C ASP A 55 3.71 0.25 35.10
N PHE A 56 4.93 0.16 35.65
CA PHE A 56 6.16 0.29 34.87
C PHE A 56 6.30 -0.79 33.79
N LEU A 57 6.02 -2.05 34.13
CA LEU A 57 6.08 -3.15 33.17
C LEU A 57 5.01 -2.99 32.09
N SER A 58 3.79 -2.62 32.48
CA SER A 58 2.68 -2.38 31.55
C SER A 58 3.01 -1.24 30.58
N GLY A 59 3.57 -0.13 31.08
CA GLY A 59 4.06 0.97 30.27
C GLY A 59 5.17 0.58 29.30
N ALA A 60 6.15 -0.20 29.75
CA ALA A 60 7.23 -0.69 28.89
C ALA A 60 6.73 -1.62 27.77
N LEU A 61 5.75 -2.49 28.07
CA LEU A 61 5.13 -3.37 27.07
C LEU A 61 4.28 -2.57 26.06
N GLU A 62 3.61 -1.51 26.48
CA GLU A 62 2.92 -0.58 25.58
C GLU A 62 3.91 0.14 24.64
N LEU A 63 5.02 0.64 25.18
CA LEU A 63 6.07 1.25 24.35
C LEU A 63 6.63 0.28 23.31
N ARG A 64 6.85 -0.98 23.68
CA ARG A 64 7.29 -2.01 22.73
C ARG A 64 6.29 -2.17 21.58
N ARG A 65 4.99 -2.25 21.86
CA ARG A 65 3.95 -2.34 20.83
C ARG A 65 3.93 -1.10 19.93
N LYS A 66 4.11 0.09 20.49
CA LYS A 66 4.19 1.34 19.70
C LYS A 66 5.47 1.43 18.87
N LEU A 67 6.58 0.91 19.37
CA LEU A 67 7.82 0.78 18.61
C LEU A 67 7.64 -0.17 17.42
N ASP A 68 6.93 -1.30 17.60
CA ASP A 68 6.62 -2.20 16.49
C ASP A 68 5.81 -1.46 15.39
N HIS A 69 4.82 -0.64 15.76
CA HIS A 69 4.09 0.20 14.79
C HIS A 69 4.97 1.27 14.13
N LEU A 70 5.90 1.88 14.86
CA LEU A 70 6.87 2.82 14.28
C LEU A 70 7.76 2.13 13.24
N ILE A 71 8.22 0.91 13.54
CA ILE A 71 9.01 0.10 12.60
C ILE A 71 8.20 -0.23 11.34
N GLU A 72 6.93 -0.65 11.49
CA GLU A 72 6.04 -0.87 10.36
C GLU A 72 5.88 0.40 9.50
N ALA A 73 5.66 1.56 10.13
CA ALA A 73 5.56 2.84 9.45
C ALA A 73 6.86 3.25 8.73
N ALA A 74 8.02 2.98 9.36
CA ALA A 74 9.33 3.23 8.74
C ALA A 74 9.52 2.38 7.48
N VAL A 75 9.17 1.10 7.53
CA VAL A 75 9.26 0.20 6.37
C VAL A 75 8.36 0.68 5.23
N ILE A 76 7.14 1.14 5.54
CA ILE A 76 6.24 1.72 4.53
C ILE A 76 6.86 2.98 3.91
N ALA A 77 7.38 3.91 4.73
CA ALA A 77 8.02 5.12 4.24
C ALA A 77 9.24 4.81 3.35
N GLU A 78 10.05 3.83 3.73
CA GLU A 78 11.20 3.35 2.93
C GLU A 78 10.74 2.77 1.57
N ARG A 79 9.69 1.93 1.56
CA ARG A 79 9.14 1.40 0.30
C ARG A 79 8.61 2.50 -0.61
N GLU A 80 7.92 3.50 -0.07
CA GLU A 80 7.45 4.66 -0.85
C GLU A 80 8.59 5.60 -1.29
N CYS A 81 9.75 5.54 -0.61
CA CYS A 81 10.99 6.16 -1.06
C CYS A 81 11.73 5.33 -2.13
N GLY A 82 11.28 4.11 -2.42
CA GLY A 82 11.85 3.23 -3.44
C GLY A 82 12.88 2.24 -2.90
N SER A 83 13.10 2.17 -1.58
CA SER A 83 14.00 1.19 -0.97
C SER A 83 13.51 -0.23 -1.26
N THR A 84 14.41 -1.08 -1.72
CA THR A 84 14.14 -2.50 -2.02
C THR A 84 14.05 -3.34 -0.74
N TRP A 85 13.43 -4.52 -0.82
CA TRP A 85 13.42 -5.47 0.28
C TRP A 85 14.83 -5.89 0.74
N GLU A 86 15.81 -5.90 -0.16
CA GLU A 86 17.21 -6.19 0.17
C GLU A 86 17.79 -5.11 1.09
N GLN A 87 17.59 -3.84 0.73
CA GLN A 87 18.06 -2.70 1.53
C GLN A 87 17.38 -2.63 2.90
N ILE A 88 16.07 -2.87 2.94
CA ILE A 88 15.30 -2.92 4.20
C ILE A 88 15.79 -4.07 5.08
N ALA A 89 16.02 -5.25 4.50
CA ALA A 89 16.52 -6.41 5.22
C ALA A 89 17.94 -6.17 5.76
N GLN A 90 18.82 -5.55 4.97
CA GLN A 90 20.16 -5.16 5.39
C GLN A 90 20.11 -4.18 6.57
N ALA A 91 19.28 -3.13 6.51
CA ALA A 91 19.12 -2.18 7.60
C ALA A 91 18.60 -2.85 8.88
N ALA A 92 17.73 -3.84 8.73
CA ALA A 92 17.16 -4.60 9.84
C ALA A 92 17.98 -5.84 10.25
N GLN A 93 19.15 -6.06 9.65
CA GLN A 93 20.05 -7.19 9.91
C GLN A 93 19.35 -8.57 9.80
N MET A 94 18.50 -8.73 8.78
CA MET A 94 17.82 -10.00 8.49
C MET A 94 17.92 -10.36 7.00
N THR A 95 17.43 -11.53 6.62
CA THR A 95 17.40 -11.91 5.21
C THR A 95 16.29 -11.16 4.46
N ARG A 96 16.47 -10.96 3.16
CA ARG A 96 15.44 -10.40 2.26
C ARG A 96 14.09 -11.10 2.40
N GLN A 97 14.11 -12.44 2.44
CA GLN A 97 12.91 -13.24 2.58
C GLN A 97 12.20 -12.98 3.90
N SER A 98 12.93 -12.95 5.02
CA SER A 98 12.34 -12.67 6.34
C SER A 98 11.75 -11.27 6.42
N ALA A 99 12.41 -10.25 5.84
CA ALA A 99 11.88 -8.89 5.78
C ALA A 99 10.58 -8.83 4.96
N HIS A 100 10.59 -9.46 3.78
CA HIS A 100 9.42 -9.52 2.91
C HIS A 100 8.24 -10.24 3.57
N GLU A 101 8.44 -11.44 4.14
CA GLU A 101 7.39 -12.18 4.84
C GLU A 101 6.81 -11.39 6.02
N LYS A 102 7.67 -10.69 6.78
CA LYS A 102 7.27 -9.92 7.94
C LYS A 102 6.46 -8.67 7.59
N TRP A 103 6.86 -7.93 6.55
CA TRP A 103 6.35 -6.57 6.33
C TRP A 103 5.60 -6.36 5.02
N ALA A 104 5.75 -7.22 4.00
CA ALA A 104 4.99 -7.09 2.76
C ALA A 104 3.46 -7.04 2.98
N PRO A 105 2.86 -7.81 3.90
CA PRO A 105 1.43 -7.68 4.18
C PRO A 105 1.02 -6.29 4.66
N ARG A 106 1.87 -5.59 5.43
CA ARG A 106 1.60 -4.22 5.91
C ARG A 106 1.69 -3.20 4.80
N VAL A 107 2.68 -3.33 3.94
CA VAL A 107 2.87 -2.49 2.75
C VAL A 107 1.70 -2.67 1.76
N GLN A 108 1.22 -3.89 1.58
CA GLN A 108 0.03 -4.17 0.77
C GLN A 108 -1.26 -3.62 1.38
N ALA A 109 -1.42 -3.71 2.72
CA ALA A 109 -2.55 -3.12 3.42
C ALA A 109 -2.56 -1.60 3.25
N TRP A 110 -1.41 -0.94 3.38
CA TRP A 110 -1.24 0.50 3.09
C TRP A 110 -1.69 0.86 1.67
N ALA A 111 -1.29 0.06 0.67
CA ALA A 111 -1.73 0.24 -0.72
C ALA A 111 -3.26 0.13 -0.88
N THR A 112 -3.84 -0.88 -0.24
CA THR A 112 -5.29 -1.15 -0.26
C THR A 112 -6.10 -0.03 0.41
N LEU A 113 -5.54 0.58 1.45
CA LEU A 113 -6.12 1.75 2.12
C LEU A 113 -5.94 3.06 1.35
N GLY A 114 -5.41 3.01 0.12
CA GLY A 114 -5.28 4.18 -0.76
C GLY A 114 -4.01 4.99 -0.53
N ARG A 115 -3.06 4.50 0.29
CA ARG A 115 -1.78 5.15 0.58
C ARG A 115 -1.93 6.55 1.17
N GLN A 116 -2.81 6.66 2.17
CA GLN A 116 -3.14 7.90 2.86
C GLN A 116 -2.91 7.74 4.37
N ALA A 117 -2.33 8.77 5.02
CA ALA A 117 -2.15 8.78 6.47
C ALA A 117 -3.48 8.78 7.22
N ARG A 118 -4.54 9.23 6.54
CA ARG A 118 -5.89 9.40 7.07
C ARG A 118 -6.67 8.09 7.02
N SER A 119 -7.44 7.84 8.07
CA SER A 119 -8.53 6.88 7.99
C SER A 119 -9.65 7.43 7.10
N ALA A 120 -10.31 6.54 6.36
CA ALA A 120 -11.47 6.89 5.54
C ALA A 120 -12.52 7.63 6.41
N GLY A 121 -12.90 8.84 6.00
CA GLY A 121 -13.88 9.67 6.71
C GLY A 121 -13.31 10.63 7.77
N SER A 122 -11.99 10.62 8.04
CA SER A 122 -11.37 11.68 8.86
C SER A 122 -11.47 13.03 8.14
N THR A 123 -11.68 14.13 8.86
CA THR A 123 -11.61 15.51 8.34
C THR A 123 -10.22 16.13 8.51
N GLU A 124 -9.29 15.48 9.20
CA GLU A 124 -7.93 16.01 9.41
C GLU A 124 -7.13 16.03 8.11
N HIS A 125 -6.55 17.17 7.73
CA HIS A 125 -5.68 17.25 6.57
C HIS A 125 -4.25 16.82 6.94
N SER A 126 -3.59 16.05 6.06
CA SER A 126 -2.24 15.54 6.29
C SER A 126 -1.22 16.68 6.46
N MET A 127 -1.38 17.80 5.74
CA MET A 127 -0.55 18.99 5.94
C MET A 127 -0.71 19.64 7.32
N ASP A 128 -1.92 19.64 7.88
CA ASP A 128 -2.12 20.16 9.24
C ASP A 128 -1.48 19.24 10.28
N THR A 129 -1.50 17.93 10.03
CA THR A 129 -0.74 16.98 10.85
C THR A 129 0.77 17.25 10.77
N ALA A 130 1.31 17.51 9.57
CA ALA A 130 2.72 17.85 9.40
C ALA A 130 3.11 19.13 10.16
N ARG A 131 2.31 20.20 10.03
CA ARG A 131 2.52 21.46 10.77
C ARG A 131 2.40 21.28 12.28
N TRP A 132 1.47 20.43 12.74
CA TRP A 132 1.38 20.09 14.15
C TRP A 132 2.65 19.38 14.65
N LEU A 133 3.22 18.48 13.85
CA LEU A 133 4.47 17.78 14.16
C LEU A 133 5.67 18.73 14.20
N ASP A 134 5.75 19.68 13.28
CA ASP A 134 6.74 20.76 13.31
C ASP A 134 6.72 21.49 14.67
N GLY A 135 5.54 21.90 15.13
CA GLY A 135 5.37 22.53 16.43
C GLY A 135 5.66 21.62 17.63
N GLN A 136 5.63 20.28 17.48
CA GLN A 136 6.13 19.37 18.51
C GLN A 136 7.66 19.28 18.48
N TYR A 137 8.25 19.25 17.29
CA TYR A 137 9.69 19.16 17.10
C TYR A 137 10.40 20.42 17.62
N GLU A 138 9.89 21.60 17.28
CA GLU A 138 10.44 22.91 17.68
C GLU A 138 10.54 23.06 19.21
N ARG A 139 9.60 22.49 19.98
CA ARG A 139 9.64 22.51 21.45
C ARG A 139 10.86 21.82 22.04
N VAL A 140 11.44 20.88 21.31
CA VAL A 140 12.64 20.13 21.73
C VAL A 140 13.88 20.67 21.02
N TRP A 141 13.76 21.05 19.75
CA TRP A 141 14.84 21.57 18.91
C TRP A 141 14.43 22.86 18.19
N ALA A 142 14.62 24.00 18.85
CA ALA A 142 14.17 25.31 18.36
C ALA A 142 14.84 25.79 17.06
N ASN A 143 15.93 25.15 16.62
CA ASN A 143 16.69 25.61 15.45
C ASN A 143 16.11 25.11 14.11
N GLU A 144 15.12 24.20 14.13
CA GLU A 144 14.54 23.61 12.93
C GLU A 144 12.99 23.61 13.03
N PRO A 145 12.35 24.78 12.92
CA PRO A 145 10.91 24.94 13.15
C PRO A 145 10.01 24.26 12.10
N GLU A 146 10.56 23.85 10.95
CA GLU A 146 9.81 23.23 9.83
C GLU A 146 10.38 21.83 9.48
N ALA A 147 10.92 21.11 10.47
CA ALA A 147 11.66 19.86 10.26
C ALA A 147 10.88 18.79 9.47
N VAL A 148 9.57 18.72 9.62
CA VAL A 148 8.68 17.80 8.90
C VAL A 148 8.23 18.40 7.57
N THR A 149 7.60 19.59 7.58
CA THR A 149 7.03 20.17 6.35
C THR A 149 8.07 20.52 5.29
N ALA A 150 9.28 20.96 5.67
CA ALA A 150 10.39 21.20 4.74
C ALA A 150 10.96 19.89 4.14
N GLY A 151 10.65 18.75 4.75
CA GLY A 151 11.02 17.41 4.29
C GLY A 151 10.08 16.84 3.22
N LEU A 152 8.90 17.42 3.03
CA LEU A 152 7.87 16.89 2.13
C LEU A 152 8.13 17.30 0.68
N ASP A 153 7.91 16.35 -0.24
CA ASP A 153 8.05 16.57 -1.68
C ASP A 153 7.01 17.60 -2.16
N ALA A 154 5.81 17.62 -1.56
CA ALA A 154 4.77 18.63 -1.79
C ALA A 154 5.25 20.08 -1.58
N THR A 155 6.14 20.30 -0.61
CA THR A 155 6.73 21.62 -0.33
C THR A 155 7.86 21.94 -1.31
N ARG A 156 8.65 20.93 -1.69
CA ARG A 156 9.83 21.08 -2.56
C ARG A 156 9.49 21.16 -4.06
N HIS A 157 8.39 20.54 -4.45
CA HIS A 157 7.95 20.38 -5.84
C HIS A 157 6.47 20.77 -5.99
N PRO A 158 6.15 22.07 -5.83
CA PRO A 158 4.78 22.55 -5.97
C PRO A 158 4.22 22.25 -7.37
N GLY A 159 2.94 21.85 -7.43
CA GLY A 159 2.24 21.52 -8.68
C GLY A 159 2.35 20.05 -9.14
N SER A 160 2.94 19.18 -8.32
CA SER A 160 2.94 17.71 -8.50
C SER A 160 1.64 17.04 -8.02
N ASP A 161 0.81 17.77 -7.27
CA ASP A 161 -0.47 17.37 -6.69
C ASP A 161 -1.43 16.75 -7.70
N ALA A 162 -1.61 17.38 -8.86
CA ALA A 162 -2.51 16.89 -9.91
C ALA A 162 -2.04 15.54 -10.48
N TYR A 163 -0.72 15.36 -10.62
CA TYR A 163 -0.13 14.10 -11.08
C TYR A 163 -0.30 13.00 -10.03
N GLU A 164 0.00 13.28 -8.76
CA GLU A 164 -0.16 12.34 -7.65
C GLU A 164 -1.63 11.93 -7.46
N ALA A 165 -2.56 12.88 -7.53
CA ALA A 165 -4.00 12.62 -7.47
C ALA A 165 -4.47 11.72 -8.64
N ALA A 166 -3.98 11.97 -9.86
CA ALA A 166 -4.28 11.14 -11.02
C ALA A 166 -3.73 9.71 -10.87
N GLN A 167 -2.51 9.56 -10.37
CA GLN A 167 -1.91 8.24 -10.11
C GLN A 167 -2.66 7.46 -9.04
N ARG A 168 -3.05 8.12 -7.95
CA ARG A 168 -3.90 7.51 -6.91
C ARG A 168 -5.23 7.05 -7.46
N LYS A 169 -5.94 7.92 -8.18
CA LYS A 169 -7.24 7.58 -8.78
C LYS A 169 -7.12 6.36 -9.70
N ARG A 170 -6.03 6.30 -10.50
CA ARG A 170 -5.72 5.14 -11.34
C ARG A 170 -5.47 3.88 -10.51
N GLY A 171 -4.63 3.95 -9.48
CA GLY A 171 -4.37 2.84 -8.56
C GLY A 171 -5.65 2.32 -7.91
N THR A 172 -6.48 3.20 -7.35
CA THR A 172 -7.77 2.84 -6.74
C THR A 172 -8.69 2.12 -7.72
N HIS A 173 -8.80 2.62 -8.96
CA HIS A 173 -9.61 1.97 -9.99
C HIS A 173 -9.09 0.56 -10.33
N LEU A 174 -7.78 0.40 -10.46
CA LEU A 174 -7.15 -0.89 -10.74
C LEU A 174 -7.33 -1.90 -9.60
N HIS A 175 -7.22 -1.46 -8.34
CA HIS A 175 -7.49 -2.31 -7.18
C HIS A 175 -8.96 -2.73 -7.11
N ALA A 176 -9.90 -1.81 -7.37
CA ALA A 176 -11.32 -2.15 -7.47
C ALA A 176 -11.57 -3.19 -8.56
N ARG A 177 -10.94 -3.02 -9.74
CA ARG A 177 -11.02 -4.00 -10.84
C ARG A 177 -10.47 -5.37 -10.44
N LEU A 178 -9.37 -5.43 -9.68
CA LEU A 178 -8.84 -6.68 -9.16
C LEU A 178 -9.78 -7.36 -8.16
N VAL A 179 -10.54 -6.60 -7.37
CA VAL A 179 -11.57 -7.16 -6.48
C VAL A 179 -12.68 -7.84 -7.30
N GLU A 180 -13.21 -7.17 -8.32
CA GLU A 180 -14.21 -7.74 -9.23
C GLU A 180 -13.70 -9.04 -9.90
N LEU A 181 -12.47 -9.03 -10.42
CA LEU A 181 -11.87 -10.20 -11.07
C LEU A 181 -11.65 -11.37 -10.10
N ARG A 182 -11.41 -11.09 -8.81
CA ARG A 182 -11.32 -12.12 -7.76
C ARG A 182 -12.69 -12.67 -7.38
N GLU A 183 -13.75 -11.85 -7.41
CA GLU A 183 -15.12 -12.33 -7.27
C GLU A 183 -15.52 -13.23 -8.43
N GLN A 184 -15.22 -12.82 -9.66
CA GLN A 184 -15.44 -13.65 -10.85
C GLN A 184 -14.66 -14.97 -10.77
N ALA A 185 -13.40 -14.95 -10.29
CA ALA A 185 -12.60 -16.16 -10.07
C ALA A 185 -13.30 -17.13 -9.12
N ARG A 186 -13.87 -16.63 -8.01
CA ARG A 186 -14.60 -17.46 -7.03
C ARG A 186 -15.84 -18.10 -7.64
N THR A 187 -16.57 -17.38 -8.50
CA THR A 187 -17.73 -17.95 -9.22
C THR A 187 -17.30 -19.06 -10.18
N LEU A 188 -16.24 -18.83 -10.95
CA LEU A 188 -15.70 -19.82 -11.90
C LEU A 188 -15.17 -21.07 -11.19
N ASP A 189 -14.54 -20.91 -10.03
CA ASP A 189 -14.07 -22.02 -9.18
C ASP A 189 -15.23 -22.89 -8.68
N GLY A 190 -16.34 -22.25 -8.27
CA GLY A 190 -17.58 -22.97 -7.92
C GLY A 190 -18.12 -23.81 -9.08
N GLN A 191 -18.22 -23.22 -10.28
CA GLN A 191 -18.67 -23.92 -11.49
C GLN A 191 -17.73 -25.07 -11.88
N TYR A 192 -16.42 -24.85 -11.74
CA TYR A 192 -15.42 -25.90 -11.97
C TYR A 192 -15.65 -27.08 -11.04
N HIS A 193 -15.87 -26.83 -9.74
CA HIS A 193 -16.11 -27.89 -8.76
C HIS A 193 -17.40 -28.67 -8.99
N GLU A 194 -18.44 -28.05 -9.56
CA GLU A 194 -19.66 -28.73 -9.98
C GLU A 194 -19.44 -29.65 -11.19
N LEU A 195 -18.52 -29.30 -12.08
CA LEU A 195 -18.32 -29.99 -13.37
C LEU A 195 -17.10 -30.91 -13.43
N LYS A 196 -16.16 -30.84 -12.47
CA LYS A 196 -14.88 -31.56 -12.53
C LYS A 196 -15.00 -33.08 -12.66
N ASP A 197 -16.11 -33.64 -12.18
CA ASP A 197 -16.38 -35.09 -12.18
C ASP A 197 -17.34 -35.52 -13.32
N ALA A 198 -17.71 -34.58 -14.21
CA ALA A 198 -18.53 -34.87 -15.38
C ALA A 198 -17.83 -35.87 -16.31
N LYS A 199 -18.61 -36.81 -16.85
CA LYS A 199 -18.14 -37.87 -17.75
C LYS A 199 -18.84 -37.86 -19.09
N ASP A 200 -20.02 -37.24 -19.16
CA ASP A 200 -20.75 -37.04 -20.39
C ASP A 200 -20.15 -35.88 -21.21
N GLU A 201 -20.37 -35.95 -22.51
CA GLU A 201 -19.81 -35.00 -23.49
C GLU A 201 -20.22 -33.55 -23.18
N ASP A 202 -21.48 -33.32 -22.83
CA ASP A 202 -22.01 -31.98 -22.51
C ASP A 202 -21.36 -31.40 -21.24
N GLY A 203 -21.24 -32.19 -20.18
CA GLY A 203 -20.54 -31.78 -18.97
C GLY A 203 -19.06 -31.45 -19.21
N LEU A 204 -18.38 -32.23 -20.05
CA LEU A 204 -16.99 -31.96 -20.45
C LEU A 204 -16.87 -30.68 -21.30
N LEU A 205 -17.79 -30.43 -22.23
CA LEU A 205 -17.83 -29.19 -23.01
C LEU A 205 -18.04 -27.96 -22.11
N ARG A 206 -18.96 -28.06 -21.14
CA ARG A 206 -19.17 -27.00 -20.14
C ARG A 206 -17.91 -26.77 -19.29
N LEU A 207 -17.25 -27.84 -18.84
CA LEU A 207 -15.99 -27.76 -18.09
C LEU A 207 -14.90 -27.04 -18.90
N ALA A 208 -14.74 -27.36 -20.19
CA ALA A 208 -13.81 -26.68 -21.07
C ALA A 208 -14.12 -25.18 -21.21
N GLY A 209 -15.41 -24.81 -21.27
CA GLY A 209 -15.85 -23.42 -21.28
C GLY A 209 -15.51 -22.67 -19.99
N VAL A 210 -15.71 -23.29 -18.82
CA VAL A 210 -15.32 -22.72 -17.52
C VAL A 210 -13.81 -22.50 -17.47
N LEU A 211 -13.00 -23.51 -17.84
CA LEU A 211 -11.54 -23.40 -17.84
C LEU A 211 -11.02 -22.30 -18.79
N THR A 212 -11.65 -22.15 -19.96
CA THR A 212 -11.33 -21.06 -20.89
C THR A 212 -11.63 -19.69 -20.27
N SER A 213 -12.77 -19.56 -19.58
CA SER A 213 -13.16 -18.34 -18.87
C SER A 213 -12.23 -18.03 -17.69
N THR A 214 -11.80 -19.06 -16.96
CA THR A 214 -10.79 -18.95 -15.89
C THR A 214 -9.47 -18.43 -16.42
N ALA A 215 -9.01 -18.94 -17.57
CA ALA A 215 -7.80 -18.43 -18.20
C ALA A 215 -7.91 -16.95 -18.58
N ALA A 216 -9.02 -16.54 -19.20
CA ALA A 216 -9.27 -15.15 -19.57
C ALA A 216 -9.33 -14.23 -18.33
N ASN A 217 -9.92 -14.70 -17.23
CA ASN A 217 -9.95 -13.97 -15.97
C ASN A 217 -8.53 -13.78 -15.39
N HIS A 218 -7.69 -14.81 -15.44
CA HIS A 218 -6.29 -14.71 -15.02
C HIS A 218 -5.47 -13.77 -15.91
N ASP A 219 -5.63 -13.81 -17.24
CA ASP A 219 -5.00 -12.86 -18.15
C ASP A 219 -5.42 -11.41 -17.82
N ALA A 220 -6.69 -11.17 -17.52
CA ALA A 220 -7.19 -9.86 -17.12
C ALA A 220 -6.60 -9.38 -15.79
N GLN A 221 -6.44 -10.28 -14.81
CA GLN A 221 -5.74 -9.96 -13.56
C GLN A 221 -4.27 -9.62 -13.81
N ALA A 222 -3.58 -10.37 -14.66
CA ALA A 222 -2.18 -10.09 -15.02
C ALA A 222 -2.04 -8.70 -15.63
N ALA A 223 -2.92 -8.34 -16.58
CA ALA A 223 -2.93 -7.03 -17.22
C ALA A 223 -3.21 -5.88 -16.23
N ALA A 224 -4.08 -6.09 -15.24
CA ALA A 224 -4.33 -5.11 -14.19
C ALA A 224 -3.08 -4.89 -13.31
N TYR A 225 -2.36 -5.97 -12.95
CA TYR A 225 -1.10 -5.86 -12.22
C TYR A 225 -0.01 -5.15 -13.03
N ASP A 226 0.11 -5.42 -14.33
CA ASP A 226 1.06 -4.70 -15.19
C ASP A 226 0.80 -3.18 -15.19
N GLN A 227 -0.47 -2.77 -15.18
CA GLN A 227 -0.82 -1.35 -15.09
C GLN A 227 -0.52 -0.76 -13.71
N LEU A 228 -0.65 -1.55 -12.65
CA LEU A 228 -0.28 -1.14 -11.29
C LEU A 228 1.22 -0.88 -11.14
N VAL A 229 2.09 -1.54 -11.92
CA VAL A 229 3.54 -1.26 -11.94
C VAL A 229 3.84 0.22 -12.19
N THR A 230 3.10 0.86 -13.11
CA THR A 230 3.27 2.29 -13.42
C THR A 230 2.54 3.19 -12.43
N ALA A 231 1.37 2.77 -11.93
CA ALA A 231 0.59 3.56 -10.98
C ALA A 231 1.16 3.54 -9.56
N GLU A 232 1.91 2.50 -9.21
CA GLU A 232 2.46 2.25 -7.88
C GLU A 232 3.92 1.78 -7.99
N PRO A 233 4.87 2.64 -8.41
CA PRO A 233 6.25 2.24 -8.65
C PRO A 233 6.94 1.62 -7.42
N SER A 234 6.56 2.07 -6.22
CA SER A 234 7.01 1.53 -4.93
C SER A 234 6.65 0.07 -4.70
N LEU A 235 5.68 -0.48 -5.44
CA LEU A 235 5.21 -1.87 -5.37
C LEU A 235 5.44 -2.64 -6.68
N SER A 236 6.29 -2.11 -7.56
CA SER A 236 6.47 -2.64 -8.91
C SER A 236 6.92 -4.10 -8.94
N ASP A 237 7.80 -4.53 -8.04
CA ASP A 237 8.28 -5.91 -7.99
C ASP A 237 7.17 -6.88 -7.57
N GLU A 238 6.36 -6.50 -6.59
CA GLU A 238 5.20 -7.26 -6.13
C GLU A 238 4.15 -7.40 -7.24
N HIS A 239 3.88 -6.30 -7.94
CA HIS A 239 2.95 -6.27 -9.07
C HIS A 239 3.44 -7.13 -10.24
N ARG A 240 4.73 -7.06 -10.60
CA ARG A 240 5.32 -7.94 -11.64
C ARG A 240 5.23 -9.41 -11.23
N GLY A 241 5.61 -9.75 -10.01
CA GLY A 241 5.51 -11.12 -9.51
C GLY A 241 4.06 -11.63 -9.46
N ALA A 242 3.09 -10.77 -9.13
CA ALA A 242 1.68 -11.11 -9.19
C ALA A 242 1.20 -11.33 -10.63
N ALA A 243 1.58 -10.45 -11.57
CA ALA A 243 1.25 -10.60 -12.99
C ALA A 243 1.80 -11.91 -13.57
N GLU A 244 3.07 -12.24 -13.29
CA GLU A 244 3.69 -13.49 -13.71
C GLU A 244 2.95 -14.73 -13.19
N ARG A 245 2.60 -14.75 -11.89
CA ARG A 245 1.79 -15.84 -11.32
C ARG A 245 0.44 -15.98 -12.04
N GLN A 246 -0.24 -14.87 -12.31
CA GLN A 246 -1.52 -14.90 -13.01
C GLN A 246 -1.37 -15.41 -14.45
N ARG A 247 -0.31 -15.04 -15.18
CA ARG A 247 -0.03 -15.60 -16.51
C ARG A 247 0.22 -17.12 -16.47
N GLY A 248 0.94 -17.60 -15.45
CA GLY A 248 1.12 -19.04 -15.20
C GLY A 248 -0.22 -19.76 -15.02
N ASN A 249 -1.08 -19.24 -14.14
CA ASN A 249 -2.42 -19.80 -13.92
C ASN A 249 -3.27 -19.80 -15.20
N ALA A 250 -3.19 -18.72 -16.00
CA ALA A 250 -3.90 -18.63 -17.27
C ALA A 250 -3.41 -19.67 -18.29
N TYR A 251 -2.10 -19.92 -18.32
CA TYR A 251 -1.51 -20.97 -19.16
C TYR A 251 -2.02 -22.36 -18.76
N ASP A 252 -1.98 -22.70 -17.47
CA ASP A 252 -2.42 -23.99 -16.97
C ASP A 252 -3.92 -24.23 -17.25
N ALA A 253 -4.77 -23.21 -17.00
CA ALA A 253 -6.20 -23.28 -17.30
C ALA A 253 -6.48 -23.55 -18.80
N ARG A 254 -5.71 -22.91 -19.70
CA ARG A 254 -5.79 -23.18 -21.15
C ARG A 254 -5.37 -24.62 -21.50
N GLN A 255 -4.30 -25.12 -20.90
CA GLN A 255 -3.86 -26.51 -21.13
C GLN A 255 -4.93 -27.51 -20.70
N TYR A 256 -5.54 -27.30 -19.52
CA TYR A 256 -6.64 -28.14 -19.07
C TYR A 256 -7.87 -28.04 -19.96
N ALA A 257 -8.24 -26.84 -20.42
CA ALA A 257 -9.36 -26.67 -21.36
C ALA A 257 -9.13 -27.49 -22.64
N LEU A 258 -7.93 -27.41 -23.22
CA LEU A 258 -7.56 -28.17 -24.43
C LEU A 258 -7.62 -29.69 -24.20
N LEU A 259 -7.13 -30.17 -23.05
CA LEU A 259 -7.19 -31.59 -22.70
C LEU A 259 -8.63 -32.07 -22.53
N THR A 260 -9.50 -31.26 -21.94
CA THR A 260 -10.92 -31.56 -21.77
C THR A 260 -11.64 -31.62 -23.13
N THR A 261 -11.42 -30.66 -24.02
CA THR A 261 -11.98 -30.67 -25.38
C THR A 261 -11.50 -31.86 -26.22
N ARG A 262 -10.26 -32.33 -26.01
CA ARG A 262 -9.76 -33.53 -26.70
C ARG A 262 -10.41 -34.83 -26.23
N ARG A 263 -11.02 -34.86 -25.04
CA ARG A 263 -11.75 -36.04 -24.54
C ARG A 263 -13.17 -36.13 -25.10
N THR A 264 -13.70 -35.03 -25.63
CA THR A 264 -15.03 -34.97 -26.24
C THR A 264 -15.02 -35.26 -27.75
N ALA A 265 -13.84 -35.21 -28.38
CA ALA A 265 -13.63 -35.51 -29.80
C ALA A 265 -13.32 -37.00 -30.02
#